data_AF-A0A932IFV3-F1
#
_entry.id   AF-A0A932IFV3-F1
#
_cell.length_a   1.000
_cell.length_b   1.000
_cell.length_c   1.000
_cell.angle_alpha   90.00
_cell.angle_beta   90.00
_cell.angle_gamma   90.00
#
_symmetry.space_group_name_H-M   'P 1'
#
loop_
_entity.id
_entity.type
_entity.pdbx_description
1 polymer ?
#
loop_
_entity_poly.entity_id
_entity_poly.type
_entity_poly.pdbx_seq_one_letter_code
_entity_poly.pdbx_strand_id
1 'polypeptide(L)'
;MRLARPTLVLLALAVSLLAGAALFKVWVYHDVVEQGYALSHEEKRRSELERRVEALEVEHAAERSPERLVRLAHERGFGPPKPGAVLGVTHGRP
;
A
#
# COMPACT_ATOMS: atom_id res chain seq x y z
N MET A 1 37.28 55.92 9.88
CA MET A 1 35.87 55.46 10.05
C MET A 1 35.12 55.15 8.74
N ARG A 2 35.77 54.91 7.59
CA ARG A 2 35.06 54.61 6.31
C ARG A 2 34.76 53.12 6.05
N LEU A 3 35.36 52.21 6.83
CA LEU A 3 35.22 50.75 6.68
C LEU A 3 33.95 50.16 7.33
N ALA A 4 33.25 50.92 8.18
CA ALA A 4 32.07 50.42 8.92
C ALA A 4 30.82 50.23 8.03
N ARG A 5 30.74 50.96 6.91
CA ARG A 5 29.60 50.87 5.99
C ARG A 5 29.54 49.55 5.21
N PRO A 6 30.63 49.07 4.57
CA PRO A 6 30.59 47.79 3.87
C PRO A 6 30.41 46.59 4.82
N THR A 7 30.95 46.64 6.04
CA THR A 7 30.76 45.56 7.02
C THR A 7 29.31 45.47 7.51
N LEU A 8 28.63 46.61 7.72
CA LEU A 8 27.20 46.61 8.06
C LEU A 8 26.33 46.07 6.92
N VAL A 9 26.66 46.39 5.66
CA VAL A 9 25.93 45.86 4.50
C VAL A 9 26.13 44.35 4.36
N LEU A 10 27.37 43.85 4.54
CA LEU A 10 27.67 42.43 4.52
C LEU A 10 26.99 41.68 5.67
N LEU A 11 26.94 42.27 6.86
CA LEU A 11 26.24 41.69 8.01
C LEU A 11 24.73 41.62 7.75
N ALA A 12 24.14 42.68 7.21
CA ALA A 12 22.72 42.71 6.86
C ALA A 12 22.38 41.67 5.79
N LEU A 13 23.23 41.51 4.77
CA LEU A 13 23.10 40.47 3.76
C LEU A 13 23.19 39.07 4.38
N ALA A 14 24.18 38.82 5.24
CA ALA A 14 24.35 37.53 5.89
C ALA A 14 23.14 37.17 6.76
N VAL A 15 22.64 38.11 7.56
CA VAL A 15 21.45 37.92 8.40
C VAL A 15 20.21 37.67 7.54
N SER A 16 20.04 38.42 6.45
CA SER A 16 18.91 38.23 5.53
C SER A 16 18.95 36.86 4.84
N LEU A 17 20.13 36.40 4.44
CA LEU A 17 20.33 35.06 3.87
C LEU A 17 20.00 33.96 4.89
N LEU A 18 20.47 34.12 6.13
CA LEU A 18 20.21 33.17 7.21
C LEU A 18 18.71 33.07 7.52
N ALA A 19 18.04 34.23 7.59
CA ALA A 19 16.60 34.30 7.82
C ALA A 19 15.81 33.66 6.67
N GLY A 20 16.21 33.92 5.42
CA GLY A 20 15.62 33.29 4.25
C GLY A 20 15.78 31.76 4.25
N ALA A 21 16.98 31.27 4.55
CA ALA A 21 17.26 29.83 4.64
C ALA A 21 16.46 29.16 5.78
N ALA A 22 16.33 29.82 6.93
CA ALA A 22 15.53 29.33 8.05
C ALA A 22 14.04 29.24 7.70
N LEU A 23 13.48 30.28 7.07
CA LEU A 23 12.09 30.26 6.60
C LEU A 23 11.87 29.16 5.57
N PHE A 24 12.78 29.05 4.60
CA PHE A 24 12.70 28.01 3.56
C PHE A 24 12.73 26.61 4.17
N LYS A 25 13.62 26.37 5.15
CA LYS A 25 13.68 25.09 5.86
C LYS A 25 12.37 24.77 6.58
N VAL A 26 11.77 25.73 7.27
CA VAL A 26 10.49 25.54 7.96
C VAL A 26 9.37 25.24 6.96
N TRP A 27 9.35 25.96 5.84
CA TRP A 27 8.37 25.74 4.78
C TRP A 27 8.49 24.34 4.16
N VAL A 28 9.70 23.92 3.79
CA VAL A 28 9.96 22.56 3.28
C VAL A 28 9.60 21.50 4.31
N TYR A 29 9.92 21.72 5.59
CA TYR A 29 9.56 20.77 6.64
C TYR A 29 8.03 20.62 6.76
N HIS A 30 7.29 21.71 6.69
CA HIS A 30 5.83 21.67 6.72
C HIS A 30 5.25 20.91 5.50
N ASP A 31 5.75 21.20 4.30
CA ASP A 31 5.30 20.56 3.06
C ASP A 31 5.60 19.05 3.06
N VAL A 32 6.79 18.65 3.52
CA VAL A 32 7.17 17.25 3.66
C VAL A 32 6.29 16.53 4.69
N VAL A 33 5.93 17.19 5.79
CA VAL A 33 5.03 16.63 6.80
C VAL A 33 3.62 16.41 6.24
N GLU A 34 3.08 17.38 5.50
CA GLU A 34 1.77 17.28 4.87
C GLU A 34 1.72 16.17 3.81
N GLN A 35 2.76 16.07 2.98
CA GLN A 35 2.90 14.99 2.01
C GLN A 35 3.09 13.62 2.68
N GLY A 36 3.83 13.56 3.79
CA GLY A 36 3.98 12.35 4.61
C GLY A 36 2.66 11.88 5.21
N TYR A 37 1.80 12.81 5.65
CA TYR A 37 0.46 12.47 6.11
C TYR A 37 -0.42 11.93 4.98
N ALA A 38 -0.41 12.56 3.80
CA ALA A 38 -1.14 12.07 2.64
C ALA A 38 -0.68 10.65 2.23
N LEU A 39 0.64 10.41 2.22
CA LEU A 39 1.21 9.10 1.91
C LEU A 39 0.81 8.04 2.94
N SER A 40 0.93 8.35 4.24
CA SER A 40 0.59 7.41 5.31
C SER A 40 -0.89 7.02 5.33
N HIS A 41 -1.77 7.91 4.87
CA HIS A 41 -3.20 7.62 4.77
C HIS A 41 -3.50 6.64 3.63
N GLU A 42 -2.89 6.85 2.46
CA GLU A 42 -3.04 5.91 1.34
C GLU A 42 -2.36 4.56 1.61
N GLU A 43 -1.24 4.56 2.33
CA GLU A 43 -0.56 3.32 2.73
C GLU A 43 -1.38 2.50 3.74
N LYS A 44 -2.06 3.16 4.68
CA LYS A 44 -3.04 2.50 5.57
C LYS A 44 -4.20 1.89 4.79
N ARG A 45 -4.76 2.62 3.82
CA ARG A 45 -5.84 2.11 2.96
C ARG A 45 -5.39 0.89 2.16
N ARG A 46 -4.19 0.95 1.59
CA ARG A 46 -3.60 -0.17 0.86
C ARG A 46 -3.45 -1.41 1.75
N SER A 47 -2.88 -1.25 2.95
CA SER A 47 -2.72 -2.36 3.89
C SER A 47 -4.06 -2.96 4.32
N GLU A 48 -5.09 -2.12 4.53
CA GLU A 48 -6.43 -2.62 4.86
C GLU A 48 -7.05 -3.41 3.69
N LEU A 49 -6.89 -2.93 2.45
CA LEU A 49 -7.35 -3.63 1.27
C LEU A 49 -6.62 -4.96 1.07
N GLU A 50 -5.31 -5.01 1.24
CA GLU A 50 -4.52 -6.24 1.15
C GLU A 50 -5.02 -7.29 2.17
N ARG A 51 -5.28 -6.89 3.41
CA ARG A 51 -5.86 -7.78 4.44
C ARG A 51 -7.26 -8.27 4.07
N ARG A 52 -8.09 -7.42 3.45
CA ARG A 52 -9.44 -7.82 3.00
C ARG A 52 -9.35 -8.83 1.86
N VAL A 53 -8.42 -8.65 0.92
CA VAL A 53 -8.20 -9.61 -0.17
C VAL A 53 -7.76 -10.95 0.41
N GLU A 54 -6.79 -10.96 1.32
CA GLU A 54 -6.33 -12.20 1.96
C GLU A 54 -7.48 -12.91 2.71
N ALA A 55 -8.29 -12.16 3.46
CA ALA A 55 -9.46 -12.71 4.15
C ALA A 55 -10.50 -13.30 3.18
N LEU A 56 -10.78 -12.60 2.08
CA LEU A 56 -11.70 -13.07 1.04
C LEU A 56 -11.16 -14.30 0.30
N GLU A 57 -9.85 -14.39 0.08
CA GLU A 57 -9.23 -15.57 -0.53
C GLU A 57 -9.40 -16.81 0.36
N VAL A 58 -9.22 -16.64 1.68
CA VAL A 58 -9.47 -17.71 2.65
C VAL A 58 -10.95 -18.10 2.68
N GLU A 59 -11.87 -17.12 2.70
CA GLU A 59 -13.31 -17.38 2.68
C GLU A 59 -13.73 -18.11 1.40
N HIS A 60 -13.20 -17.69 0.25
CA HIS A 60 -13.48 -18.31 -1.04
C HIS A 60 -12.92 -19.73 -1.14
N ALA A 61 -11.73 -19.97 -0.58
CA ALA A 61 -11.16 -21.31 -0.48
C ALA A 61 -12.00 -22.21 0.44
N ALA A 62 -12.49 -21.67 1.56
CA ALA A 62 -13.37 -22.39 2.48
C ALA A 62 -14.75 -22.67 1.84
N GLU A 63 -15.29 -21.73 1.06
CA GLU A 63 -16.52 -21.90 0.27
C GLU A 63 -16.36 -23.02 -0.76
N ARG A 64 -15.18 -23.14 -1.38
CA ARG A 64 -14.79 -24.21 -2.31
C ARG A 64 -14.24 -25.47 -1.64
N SER A 65 -14.32 -25.58 -0.32
CA SER A 65 -13.86 -26.77 0.39
C SER A 65 -14.49 -28.04 -0.22
N PRO A 66 -13.68 -29.09 -0.47
CA PRO A 66 -14.19 -30.35 -1.04
C PRO A 66 -15.35 -30.91 -0.24
N GLU A 67 -15.32 -30.78 1.09
CA GLU A 67 -16.36 -31.26 1.99
C GLU A 67 -17.69 -30.54 1.76
N ARG A 68 -17.66 -29.22 1.53
CA ARG A 68 -18.86 -28.42 1.23
C ARG A 68 -19.37 -28.70 -0.18
N LEU A 69 -18.48 -28.89 -1.15
CA LEU A 69 -18.84 -29.28 -2.52
C LEU A 69 -19.48 -30.68 -2.55
N VAL A 70 -18.95 -31.64 -1.80
CA VAL A 70 -19.49 -33.01 -1.69
C VAL A 70 -20.85 -33.00 -0.99
N ARG A 71 -21.00 -32.22 0.08
CA ARG A 71 -22.29 -32.04 0.76
C ARG A 71 -23.34 -31.42 -0.15
N LEU A 72 -23.00 -30.34 -0.86
CA LEU A 72 -23.90 -29.69 -1.82
C LEU A 72 -24.26 -30.64 -2.98
N ALA A 73 -23.30 -31.44 -3.45
CA ALA A 73 -23.52 -32.46 -4.47
C ALA A 73 -24.54 -33.50 -3.97
N HIS A 74 -24.38 -34.01 -2.74
CA HIS A 74 -25.35 -34.93 -2.13
C HIS A 74 -26.74 -34.30 -1.95
N GLU A 75 -26.83 -33.07 -1.44
CA GLU A 75 -28.11 -32.34 -1.28
C GLU A 75 -28.85 -32.14 -2.61
N ARG A 76 -28.10 -31.99 -3.72
CA ARG A 76 -28.64 -31.85 -5.07
C ARG A 76 -28.86 -33.21 -5.78
N GLY A 77 -28.68 -34.33 -5.08
CA GLY A 77 -28.91 -35.68 -5.60
C GLY A 77 -27.80 -36.21 -6.51
N PHE A 78 -26.62 -35.57 -6.54
CA PHE A 78 -25.45 -36.09 -7.22
C PHE A 78 -24.80 -37.20 -6.37
N GLY A 79 -24.67 -38.39 -6.96
CA GLY A 79 -24.00 -39.55 -6.37
C GLY A 79 -22.59 -39.76 -6.93
N PRO A 80 -21.88 -40.81 -6.46
CA PRO A 80 -20.54 -41.12 -6.95
C PRO A 80 -20.54 -41.30 -8.48
N PRO A 81 -19.51 -40.79 -9.17
CA PRO A 81 -19.43 -40.88 -10.63
C PRO A 81 -19.42 -42.34 -11.07
N LYS A 82 -20.09 -42.63 -12.20
CA LYS A 82 -20.07 -43.97 -12.79
C LYS A 82 -18.61 -44.39 -13.08
N PRO A 83 -18.27 -45.68 -12.93
CA PRO A 83 -16.94 -46.17 -13.30
C PRO A 83 -16.59 -45.75 -14.74
N GLY A 84 -15.47 -45.05 -14.92
CA GLY A 84 -15.02 -44.52 -16.21
C GLY A 84 -15.43 -43.07 -16.55
N ALA A 85 -16.19 -42.38 -15.69
CA ALA A 85 -16.64 -41.00 -15.95
C ALA A 85 -15.60 -39.90 -15.60
N VAL A 86 -14.49 -40.25 -14.93
CA VAL A 86 -13.45 -39.28 -14.54
C VAL A 86 -12.34 -39.28 -15.59
N LEU A 87 -12.28 -38.23 -16.40
CA LEU A 87 -11.19 -37.99 -17.36
C LEU A 87 -10.09 -37.19 -16.66
N GLY A 88 -8.99 -37.86 -16.29
CA GLY A 88 -7.81 -37.19 -15.76
C GLY A 88 -7.06 -36.47 -16.89
N VAL A 89 -7.20 -35.15 -16.98
CA VAL A 89 -6.40 -34.35 -17.91
C VAL A 89 -4.99 -34.22 -17.31
N THR A 90 -4.04 -35.02 -17.81
CA THR A 90 -2.63 -34.81 -17.50
C THR A 90 -2.17 -33.58 -18.29
N HIS A 91 -1.85 -32.49 -17.61
CA HIS A 91 -1.14 -31.39 -18.24
C HIS A 91 0.32 -31.84 -18.43
N GLY A 92 0.61 -32.40 -19.60
CA GLY A 92 1.98 -32.60 -20.07
C GLY A 92 2.66 -31.23 -20.18
N ARG A 93 3.66 -30.98 -19.34
CA ARG A 93 4.57 -29.84 -19.52
C ARG A 93 5.50 -30.14 -20.71
N PRO A 94 5.77 -29.15 -21.59
CA PRO A 94 6.87 -29.24 -22.55
C PRO A 94 8.23 -29.18 -21.87
#